data_AF-A0A7X5F307-F1
#
_entry.id   AF-A0A7X5F307-F1
#
_cell.length_a   1.000
_cell.length_b   1.000
_cell.length_c   1.000
_cell.angle_alpha   90.00
_cell.angle_beta   90.00
_cell.angle_gamma   90.00
#
_symmetry.space_group_name_H-M   'P 1'
#
loop_
_entity.id
_entity.type
_entity.pdbx_description
1 polymer ?
#
loop_
_entity_poly.entity_id
_entity_poly.type
_entity_poly.pdbx_seq_one_letter_code
_entity_poly.pdbx_strand_id
1 'polypeptide(L)' 'MTETYTSLAGFAQTWGLLYFVLMFAVVIGYAAWPKNKQQFDDAAQIPFRED' A
#
# COMPACT_ATOMS: atom_id res chain seq x y z
N MET A 1 -31.88 23.21 0.90
CA MET A 1 -30.42 23.35 1.16
C MET A 1 -29.91 22.52 2.33
N THR A 2 -30.68 21.53 2.84
CA THR A 2 -30.29 20.66 3.96
C THR A 2 -29.75 19.30 3.51
N GLU A 3 -30.28 18.73 2.41
CA GLU A 3 -29.86 17.40 1.95
C GLU A 3 -28.38 17.30 1.56
N THR A 4 -27.83 18.31 0.87
CA THR A 4 -26.42 18.34 0.50
C THR A 4 -25.51 18.34 1.73
N TYR A 5 -25.91 19.01 2.81
CA TYR A 5 -25.12 19.11 4.05
C TYR A 5 -25.12 17.80 4.82
N THR A 6 -26.27 17.13 4.93
CA THR A 6 -26.38 15.82 5.57
C THR A 6 -25.58 14.74 4.83
N SER A 7 -25.62 14.75 3.50
CA SER A 7 -24.81 13.84 2.68
C SER A 7 -23.31 14.09 2.84
N LEU A 8 -22.87 15.36 2.84
CA LEU A 8 -21.48 15.73 3.08
C LEU A 8 -21.00 15.38 4.49
N ALA A 9 -21.83 15.59 5.51
CA ALA A 9 -21.51 15.27 6.91
C ALA A 9 -21.39 13.76 7.13
N GLY A 10 -22.29 12.97 6.54
CA GLY A 10 -22.19 11.50 6.56
C GLY A 10 -20.92 11.02 5.86
N PHE A 11 -20.53 11.66 4.76
CA PHE A 11 -19.29 11.35 4.05
C PHE A 11 -18.06 11.70 4.91
N ALA A 12 -18.03 12.91 5.52
CA ALA A 12 -16.99 13.39 6.44
C ALA A 12 -16.70 12.39 7.57
N GLN A 13 -17.74 11.74 8.09
CA GLN A 13 -17.62 10.75 9.15
C GLN A 13 -16.86 9.49 8.72
N THR A 14 -16.96 9.05 7.46
CA THR A 14 -16.29 7.84 6.95
C THR A 14 -14.94 8.11 6.28
N TRP A 15 -14.65 9.35 5.90
CA TRP A 15 -13.37 9.74 5.30
C TRP A 15 -12.16 9.41 6.17
N GLY A 16 -12.27 9.53 7.49
CA GLY A 16 -11.19 9.16 8.40
C GLY A 16 -10.81 7.68 8.26
N LEU A 17 -11.79 6.79 8.24
CA LEU A 17 -11.58 5.36 8.04
C LEU A 17 -10.99 5.06 6.67
N LEU A 18 -11.53 5.67 5.61
CA LEU A 18 -10.99 5.55 4.24
C LEU A 18 -9.52 5.97 4.17
N TYR A 19 -9.16 7.07 4.82
CA TYR A 19 -7.78 7.56 4.85
C TYR A 19 -6.83 6.55 5.53
N PHE A 20 -7.23 6.00 6.68
CA PHE A 20 -6.46 4.95 7.36
C PHE A 20 -6.30 3.69 6.51
N VAL A 21 -7.37 3.23 5.87
CA VAL A 21 -7.33 2.05 4.99
C VAL A 21 -6.41 2.30 3.78
N LEU A 22 -6.51 3.46 3.13
CA LEU A 22 -5.62 3.83 2.03
C LEU A 22 -4.15 3.87 2.47
N MET A 23 -3.86 4.53 3.59
CA MET A 23 -2.50 4.63 4.11
C MET A 23 -1.93 3.24 4.45
N PHE A 24 -2.73 2.38 5.06
CA PHE A 24 -2.35 1.01 5.36
C PHE A 24 -2.10 0.17 4.09
N ALA A 25 -2.97 0.30 3.08
CA ALA A 25 -2.81 -0.38 1.79
C ALA A 25 -1.53 0.07 1.06
N VAL A 26 -1.18 1.36 1.14
CA VAL A 26 0.08 1.89 0.59
C VAL A 26 1.28 1.27 1.30
N VAL A 27 1.27 1.17 2.63
CA VAL A 27 2.35 0.54 3.40
C VAL A 27 2.46 -0.95 3.08
N ILE A 28 1.35 -1.67 2.98
CA ILE A 28 1.35 -3.08 2.56
C ILE A 28 1.90 -3.21 1.14
N GLY A 29 1.44 -2.38 0.20
CA GLY A 29 1.93 -2.38 -1.18
C GLY A 29 3.44 -2.11 -1.25
N TYR A 30 3.93 -1.18 -0.42
CA TYR A 30 5.36 -0.90 -0.29
C TYR A 30 6.14 -2.06 0.34
N ALA A 31 5.64 -2.64 1.44
CA ALA A 31 6.29 -3.76 2.12
C ALA A 31 6.28 -5.05 1.27
N ALA A 32 5.20 -5.27 0.51
CA ALA A 32 5.08 -6.36 -0.43
C ALA A 32 5.80 -6.08 -1.76
N TRP A 33 6.34 -4.88 -1.96
CA TRP A 33 7.00 -4.51 -3.21
C TRP A 33 8.20 -5.44 -3.42
N PRO A 34 8.20 -6.25 -4.49
CA PRO A 34 9.22 -7.29 -4.73
C PRO A 34 10.57 -6.71 -5.19
N LYS A 35 10.83 -5.41 -4.98
CA LYS A 35 11.94 -4.67 -5.61
C LYS A 35 13.33 -5.16 -5.18
N ASN A 36 13.40 -5.90 -4.07
CA ASN A 36 14.64 -6.54 -3.63
C ASN A 36 14.64 -8.06 -3.80
N LYS A 37 13.53 -8.68 -4.23
CA LYS A 37 13.50 -10.12 -4.49
C LYS A 37 14.41 -10.50 -5.65
N GLN A 38 14.43 -9.71 -6.73
CA GLN A 38 15.37 -9.93 -7.85
C GLN A 38 16.83 -9.73 -7.44
N GLN A 39 17.13 -8.75 -6.58
CA GLN A 39 18.50 -8.56 -6.08
C GLN A 39 18.94 -9.69 -5.14
N PHE A 40 18.03 -10.22 -4.32
CA PHE A 40 18.31 -11.38 -3.47
C PHE A 40 18.44 -12.68 -4.27
N ASP A 41 17.63 -12.85 -5.32
CA ASP A 41 17.68 -14.01 -6.20
C ASP A 41 18.97 -14.02 -7.05
N ASP A 42 19.36 -12.87 -7.59
CA ASP A 42 20.62 -12.73 -8.34
C ASP A 42 21.84 -12.87 -7.40
N ALA A 43 21.77 -12.36 -6.17
CA ALA A 43 22.82 -12.57 -5.15
C ALA A 43 22.91 -14.03 -4.68
N ALA A 44 21.79 -14.75 -4.59
CA ALA A 44 21.77 -16.17 -4.26
C ALA A 44 22.32 -17.07 -5.38
N GLN A 45 22.33 -16.58 -6.63
CA GLN A 45 22.98 -17.24 -7.77
C GLN A 45 24.50 -16.97 -7.87
N ILE A 46 25.04 -15.97 -7.17
CA ILE A 46 26.48 -15.70 -7.12
C ILE A 46 27.30 -16.93 -6.67
N PRO A 47 26.98 -17.64 -5.58
CA PRO A 47 27.74 -18.83 -5.16
C PRO A 47 27.63 -20.03 -6.10
N PHE A 48 26.76 -20.00 -7.11
CA PHE A 48 26.66 -21.04 -8.15
C PHE A 48 27.30 -20.62 -9.49
N ARG A 49 27.87 -19.41 -9.60
CA ARG A 49 28.72 -19.01 -10.74
C ARG A 49 30.18 -19.33 -10.41
N GLU A 50 30.49 -20.61 -10.30
CA GLU A 50 31.86 -21.12 -10.36
C GLU A 50 31.91 -22.15 -11.49
N ASP A 51 31.93 -21.66 -12.73
CA ASP A 51 32.40 -22.35 -13.95
C ASP A 51 32.81 -21.30 -15.00
#